data_AF-A0A9P9DQ96-F1
#
_entry.id   AF-A0A9P9DQ96-F1
#
_cell.length_a   1.000
_cell.length_b   1.000
_cell.length_c   1.000
_cell.angle_alpha   90.00
_cell.angle_beta   90.00
_cell.angle_gamma   90.00
#
_symmetry.space_group_name_H-M   'P 1'
#
loop_
_entity.id
_entity.type
_entity.pdbx_description
1 polymer ?
#
loop_
_entity_poly.entity_id
_entity_poly.type
_entity_poly.pdbx_seq_one_letter_code
_entity_poly.pdbx_strand_id
1 'polypeptide(L)'
;MDVVKAIKKTDSQGLSTADRNEVAASCRTFIQRVEVSEALNDALLAEQPDFKGFSRTSLTRLPVLLNAVAEDTDVRINSLQDAEPITLIVLGLCLSTKKIRRMSAELWTEHLRQAQEIAKRLRALVLTQDGIAEAIRVSANEKFQQYTDNKNYHKYDAGSIRKFECDAKCISISFVQGDKVILIKSGPGSMANVPSDISITAQGGATRGS
;
A
#
# COMPACT_ATOMS: atom_id res chain seq x y z
N MET A 1 21.15 19.22 -4.70
CA MET A 1 20.81 20.65 -4.55
C MET A 1 19.51 20.72 -3.76
N ASP A 2 19.47 21.47 -2.66
CA ASP A 2 18.29 21.57 -1.79
C ASP A 2 17.24 22.46 -2.46
N VAL A 3 16.21 21.84 -3.05
CA VAL A 3 15.14 22.50 -3.82
C VAL A 3 14.44 23.59 -2.99
N VAL A 4 14.29 23.37 -1.68
CA VAL A 4 13.69 24.34 -0.76
C VAL A 4 14.60 25.56 -0.60
N LYS A 5 15.92 25.37 -0.50
CA LYS A 5 16.88 26.49 -0.46
C LYS A 5 16.91 27.27 -1.76
N ALA A 6 16.73 26.63 -2.91
CA ALA A 6 16.66 27.32 -4.19
C ALA A 6 15.42 28.22 -4.26
N ILE A 7 14.23 27.69 -3.92
CA ILE A 7 12.98 28.46 -3.89
C ILE A 7 13.08 29.66 -2.94
N LYS A 8 13.68 29.49 -1.75
CA LYS A 8 13.84 30.58 -0.77
C LYS A 8 14.76 31.71 -1.22
N LYS A 9 15.70 31.45 -2.14
CA LYS A 9 16.72 32.41 -2.57
C LYS A 9 16.37 33.11 -3.89
N THR A 10 15.40 32.60 -4.63
CA THR A 10 14.94 33.22 -5.88
C THR A 10 14.20 34.51 -5.58
N ASP A 11 14.66 35.63 -6.15
CA ASP A 11 13.89 36.88 -6.19
C ASP A 11 12.74 36.75 -7.20
N SER A 12 11.52 36.64 -6.69
CA SER A 12 10.32 36.48 -7.53
C SER A 12 9.92 37.76 -8.27
N GLN A 13 10.38 38.93 -7.83
CA GLN A 13 10.05 40.21 -8.47
C GLN A 13 10.87 40.43 -9.74
N GLY A 14 12.12 39.94 -9.76
CA GLY A 14 13.01 39.98 -10.93
C GLY A 14 12.64 39.01 -12.06
N LEU A 15 11.73 38.07 -11.84
CA LEU A 15 11.27 37.12 -12.86
C LEU A 15 10.33 37.77 -13.88
N SER A 16 10.27 37.22 -15.09
CA SER A 16 9.22 37.58 -16.05
C SER A 16 7.84 37.12 -15.55
N THR A 17 6.77 37.69 -16.10
CA THR A 17 5.41 37.24 -15.74
C THR A 17 5.16 35.78 -16.12
N ALA A 18 5.74 35.30 -17.24
CA ALA A 18 5.64 33.91 -17.65
C ALA A 18 6.34 32.99 -16.64
N ASP A 19 7.59 33.31 -16.27
CA ASP A 19 8.36 32.51 -15.31
C ASP A 19 7.71 32.51 -13.93
N ARG A 20 7.17 33.66 -13.48
CA ARG A 20 6.39 33.71 -12.22
C ARG A 20 5.21 32.76 -12.23
N ASN A 21 4.47 32.70 -13.33
CA ASN A 21 3.31 31.82 -13.47
C ASN A 21 3.72 30.35 -13.47
N GLU A 22 4.81 30.00 -14.17
CA GLU A 22 5.34 28.64 -14.22
C GLU A 22 5.87 28.17 -12.86
N VAL A 23 6.63 29.03 -12.16
CA VAL A 23 7.11 28.76 -10.80
C VAL A 23 5.92 28.59 -9.85
N ALA A 24 4.92 29.47 -9.91
CA ALA A 24 3.73 29.36 -9.06
C ALA A 24 2.95 28.06 -9.33
N ALA A 25 2.77 27.68 -10.60
CA ALA A 25 2.11 26.43 -10.95
C ALA A 25 2.88 25.20 -10.43
N SER A 26 4.21 25.18 -10.63
CA SER A 26 5.09 24.11 -10.15
C SER A 26 5.06 23.97 -8.63
N CYS A 27 5.10 25.08 -7.90
CA CYS A 27 4.99 25.08 -6.44
C CYS A 27 3.64 24.55 -5.98
N ARG A 28 2.52 24.93 -6.61
CA ARG A 28 1.18 24.39 -6.27
C ARG A 28 1.12 22.89 -6.48
N THR A 29 1.61 22.39 -7.62
CA THR A 29 1.66 20.94 -7.89
C THR A 29 2.54 20.21 -6.87
N PHE A 30 3.68 20.78 -6.49
CA PHE A 30 4.56 20.17 -5.48
C PHE A 30 3.88 20.13 -4.10
N ILE A 31 3.29 21.24 -3.66
CA ILE A 31 2.53 21.32 -2.40
C ILE A 31 1.43 20.25 -2.39
N GLN A 32 0.64 20.16 -3.46
CA GLN A 32 -0.41 19.15 -3.58
C GLN A 32 0.15 17.72 -3.41
N ARG A 33 1.28 17.39 -4.05
CA ARG A 33 1.91 16.08 -3.91
C ARG A 33 2.32 15.78 -2.46
N VAL A 34 2.88 16.78 -1.78
CA VAL A 34 3.29 16.67 -0.37
C VAL A 34 2.08 16.48 0.54
N GLU A 35 1.01 17.27 0.36
CA GLU A 35 -0.23 17.14 1.15
C GLU A 35 -0.88 15.76 0.97
N VAL A 36 -0.84 15.20 -0.24
CA VAL A 36 -1.31 13.83 -0.50
C VAL A 36 -0.42 12.81 0.21
N SER A 37 0.91 12.97 0.16
CA SER A 37 1.82 12.07 0.86
C SER A 37 1.59 12.10 2.38
N GLU A 38 1.37 13.29 2.97
CA GLU A 38 0.99 13.43 4.38
C GLU A 38 -0.34 12.73 4.68
N ALA A 39 -1.33 12.87 3.79
CA ALA A 39 -2.62 12.20 3.94
C ALA A 39 -2.51 10.66 3.86
N LEU A 40 -1.49 10.13 3.20
CA LEU A 40 -1.21 8.69 3.06
C LEU A 40 -0.12 8.20 4.03
N ASN A 41 0.24 9.01 5.03
CA ASN A 41 1.36 8.72 5.92
C ASN A 41 1.21 7.41 6.69
N ASP A 42 -0.01 7.04 7.10
CA ASP A 42 -0.24 5.77 7.82
C ASP A 42 0.22 4.55 7.01
N ALA A 43 0.07 4.57 5.69
CA ALA A 43 0.60 3.53 4.81
C ALA A 43 2.12 3.63 4.66
N LEU A 44 2.65 4.85 4.50
CA LEU A 44 4.09 5.07 4.37
C LEU A 44 4.88 4.67 5.63
N LEU A 45 4.27 4.72 6.82
CA LEU A 45 4.88 4.20 8.05
C LEU A 45 5.21 2.71 7.95
N ALA A 46 4.51 1.94 7.11
CA ALA A 46 4.81 0.54 6.89
C ALA A 46 6.14 0.29 6.16
N GLU A 47 6.72 1.31 5.52
CA GLU A 47 8.04 1.24 4.91
C GLU A 47 9.17 1.46 5.93
N GLN A 48 8.84 1.85 7.18
CA GLN A 48 9.84 2.13 8.22
C GLN A 48 10.38 0.85 8.86
N PRO A 49 11.68 0.78 9.20
CA PRO A 49 12.29 -0.41 9.80
C PRO A 49 11.69 -0.84 11.15
N ASP A 50 11.10 0.10 11.89
CA ASP A 50 10.52 -0.09 13.21
C ASP A 50 8.98 -0.23 13.17
N PHE A 51 8.41 -0.47 12.00
CA PHE A 51 6.98 -0.66 11.84
C PHE A 51 6.48 -1.90 12.60
N LYS A 52 5.56 -1.69 13.54
CA LYS A 52 4.97 -2.75 14.39
C LYS A 52 3.55 -3.13 14.00
N GLY A 53 3.04 -2.59 12.90
CA GLY A 53 1.66 -2.75 12.48
C GLY A 53 0.88 -1.43 12.48
N PHE A 54 -0.30 -1.48 11.86
CA PHE A 54 -1.17 -0.31 11.71
C PHE A 54 -1.92 0.02 12.99
N SER A 55 -2.18 1.31 13.20
CA SER A 55 -2.97 1.77 14.34
C SER A 55 -4.39 1.18 14.30
N ARG A 56 -5.02 1.04 15.47
CA ARG A 56 -6.44 0.63 15.57
C ARG A 56 -7.34 1.53 14.72
N THR A 57 -7.10 2.84 14.71
CA THR A 57 -7.89 3.80 13.93
C THR A 57 -7.77 3.54 12.42
N SER A 58 -6.57 3.22 11.91
CA SER A 58 -6.36 2.83 10.50
C SER A 58 -7.10 1.53 10.18
N LEU A 59 -6.98 0.52 11.04
CA LEU A 59 -7.65 -0.77 10.85
C LEU A 59 -9.18 -0.68 10.92
N THR A 60 -9.74 0.23 11.73
CA THR A 60 -11.20 0.46 11.78
C THR A 60 -11.75 1.22 10.57
N ARG A 61 -10.92 2.03 9.89
CA ARG A 61 -11.35 2.78 8.68
C ARG A 61 -11.44 1.88 7.46
N LEU A 62 -10.57 0.88 7.36
CA LEU A 62 -10.51 -0.04 6.23
C LEU A 62 -11.86 -0.72 5.93
N PRO A 63 -12.52 -1.43 6.86
CA PRO A 63 -13.80 -2.08 6.57
C PRO A 63 -14.89 -1.07 6.19
N VAL A 64 -14.87 0.14 6.77
CA VAL A 64 -15.81 1.21 6.42
C VAL A 64 -15.66 1.64 4.96
N LEU A 65 -14.43 1.76 4.46
CA LEU A 65 -14.20 2.05 3.04
C LEU A 65 -14.61 0.87 2.16
N LEU A 66 -14.22 -0.36 2.51
CA LEU A 66 -14.54 -1.55 1.71
C LEU A 66 -16.06 -1.74 1.57
N ASN A 67 -16.81 -1.53 2.65
CA ASN A 67 -18.27 -1.59 2.61
C ASN A 67 -18.86 -0.47 1.73
N ALA A 68 -18.33 0.75 1.84
CA ALA A 68 -18.77 1.85 1.00
C ALA A 68 -18.53 1.57 -0.50
N VAL A 69 -17.42 0.93 -0.87
CA VAL A 69 -17.17 0.56 -2.29
C VAL A 69 -18.21 -0.45 -2.83
N ALA A 70 -18.78 -1.29 -1.96
CA ALA A 70 -19.80 -2.26 -2.36
C ALA A 70 -21.20 -1.65 -2.56
N GLU A 71 -21.54 -0.61 -1.78
CA GLU A 71 -22.93 -0.16 -1.63
C GLU A 71 -23.17 1.33 -1.96
N ASP A 72 -22.13 2.16 -1.99
CA ASP A 72 -22.27 3.62 -2.12
C ASP A 72 -22.55 4.05 -3.57
N THR A 73 -23.18 5.20 -3.74
CA THR A 73 -23.47 5.82 -5.04
C THR A 73 -22.57 7.03 -5.35
N ASP A 74 -21.75 7.48 -4.39
CA ASP A 74 -20.79 8.58 -4.59
C ASP A 74 -19.81 8.26 -5.73
N VAL A 75 -19.64 9.22 -6.65
CA VAL A 75 -18.82 9.08 -7.87
C VAL A 75 -17.38 8.65 -7.57
N ARG A 76 -16.76 9.18 -6.50
CA ARG A 76 -15.36 8.84 -6.18
C ARG A 76 -15.26 7.48 -5.51
N ILE A 77 -16.20 7.15 -4.63
CA ILE A 77 -16.25 5.81 -4.03
C ILE A 77 -16.51 4.77 -5.12
N ASN A 78 -17.41 5.04 -6.06
CA ASN A 78 -17.67 4.18 -7.20
C ASN A 78 -16.48 4.04 -8.14
N SER A 79 -15.67 5.09 -8.31
CA SER A 79 -14.43 4.99 -9.11
C SER A 79 -13.42 3.96 -8.55
N LEU A 80 -13.63 3.47 -7.32
CA LEU A 80 -12.78 2.46 -6.70
C LEU A 80 -13.26 1.02 -6.90
N GLN A 81 -14.44 0.77 -7.49
CA GLN A 81 -14.96 -0.60 -7.64
C GLN A 81 -14.00 -1.52 -8.42
N ASP A 82 -13.27 -0.95 -9.39
CA ASP A 82 -12.27 -1.63 -10.22
C ASP A 82 -10.84 -1.35 -9.79
N ALA A 83 -10.63 -0.62 -8.69
CA ALA A 83 -9.31 -0.37 -8.17
C ALA A 83 -8.67 -1.68 -7.67
N GLU A 84 -7.35 -1.77 -7.82
CA GLU A 84 -6.59 -2.91 -7.31
C GLU A 84 -6.78 -3.05 -5.79
N PRO A 85 -6.99 -4.28 -5.25
CA PRO A 85 -7.27 -4.47 -3.83
C PRO A 85 -6.28 -3.81 -2.86
N ILE A 86 -4.98 -3.84 -3.16
CA ILE A 86 -3.97 -3.26 -2.26
C ILE A 86 -4.03 -1.73 -2.29
N THR A 87 -4.33 -1.13 -3.46
CA THR A 87 -4.59 0.31 -3.56
C THR A 87 -5.75 0.72 -2.67
N LEU A 88 -6.82 -0.08 -2.66
CA LEU A 88 -7.96 0.13 -1.78
C LEU A 88 -7.63 -0.02 -0.30
N ILE A 89 -6.78 -0.99 0.05
CA ILE A 89 -6.28 -1.14 1.43
C ILE A 89 -5.48 0.09 1.85
N VAL A 90 -4.54 0.56 1.02
CA VAL A 90 -3.75 1.77 1.28
C VAL A 90 -4.66 2.98 1.53
N LEU A 91 -5.64 3.20 0.66
CA LEU A 91 -6.61 4.28 0.82
C LEU A 91 -7.44 4.12 2.10
N GLY A 92 -7.92 2.91 2.40
CA GLY A 92 -8.76 2.63 3.57
C GLY A 92 -8.03 2.74 4.90
N LEU A 93 -6.73 2.48 4.93
CA LEU A 93 -5.90 2.69 6.11
C LEU A 93 -5.68 4.18 6.42
N CYS A 94 -5.71 5.03 5.39
CA CYS A 94 -5.29 6.43 5.49
C CYS A 94 -6.46 7.42 5.47
N LEU A 95 -7.52 7.13 4.73
CA LEU A 95 -8.59 8.09 4.42
C LEU A 95 -9.93 7.61 4.97
N SER A 96 -10.72 8.55 5.52
CA SER A 96 -12.13 8.28 5.80
C SER A 96 -12.96 8.47 4.54
N THR A 97 -14.07 7.73 4.43
CA THR A 97 -15.06 7.91 3.35
C THR A 97 -15.54 9.36 3.26
N LYS A 98 -15.78 10.02 4.41
CA LYS A 98 -16.13 11.45 4.47
C LYS A 98 -15.06 12.36 3.82
N LYS A 99 -13.77 12.05 4.01
CA LYS A 99 -12.68 12.80 3.37
C LYS A 99 -12.70 12.56 1.86
N ILE A 100 -12.80 11.31 1.43
CA ILE A 100 -12.86 10.92 0.01
C ILE A 100 -14.00 11.65 -0.70
N ARG A 101 -15.21 11.68 -0.12
CA ARG A 101 -16.41 12.37 -0.66
C ARG A 101 -16.32 13.91 -0.67
N ARG A 102 -15.30 14.52 -0.07
CA ARG A 102 -15.15 16.00 -0.01
C ARG A 102 -13.97 16.55 -0.79
N MET A 103 -13.05 15.70 -1.26
CA MET A 103 -11.93 16.10 -2.12
C MET A 103 -12.35 16.74 -3.45
N SER A 104 -11.50 17.56 -4.05
CA SER A 104 -11.66 17.92 -5.46
C SER A 104 -11.28 16.73 -6.36
N ALA A 105 -11.69 16.75 -7.63
CA ALA A 105 -11.31 15.72 -8.60
C ALA A 105 -9.79 15.67 -8.83
N GLU A 106 -9.13 16.82 -8.88
CA GLU A 106 -7.68 16.95 -9.01
C GLU A 106 -6.95 16.32 -7.83
N LEU A 107 -7.41 16.62 -6.62
CA LEU A 107 -6.83 16.07 -5.39
C LEU A 107 -7.07 14.56 -5.30
N TRP A 108 -8.26 14.10 -5.69
CA TRP A 108 -8.59 12.68 -5.73
C TRP A 108 -7.69 11.90 -6.70
N THR A 109 -7.48 12.44 -7.90
CA THR A 109 -6.61 11.84 -8.92
C THR A 109 -5.19 11.64 -8.39
N GLU A 110 -4.66 12.64 -7.69
CA GLU A 110 -3.32 12.54 -7.10
C GLU A 110 -3.26 11.53 -5.93
N HIS A 111 -4.30 11.44 -5.08
CA HIS A 111 -4.40 10.40 -4.05
C HIS A 111 -4.39 9.00 -4.65
N LEU A 112 -5.19 8.77 -5.70
CA LEU A 112 -5.24 7.47 -6.36
C LEU A 112 -3.89 7.10 -6.97
N ARG A 113 -3.25 8.05 -7.66
CA ARG A 113 -1.92 7.86 -8.26
C ARG A 113 -0.87 7.49 -7.21
N GLN A 114 -0.78 8.23 -6.10
CA GLN A 114 0.20 7.91 -5.05
C GLN A 114 -0.13 6.61 -4.31
N ALA A 115 -1.41 6.33 -4.04
CA ALA A 115 -1.82 5.10 -3.40
C ALA A 115 -1.46 3.87 -4.24
N GLN A 116 -1.60 3.93 -5.57
CA GLN A 116 -1.14 2.88 -6.48
C GLN A 116 0.37 2.65 -6.42
N GLU A 117 1.17 3.72 -6.34
CA GLU A 117 2.62 3.60 -6.18
C GLU A 117 3.02 3.00 -4.83
N ILE A 118 2.34 3.40 -3.74
CA ILE A 118 2.54 2.82 -2.41
C ILE A 118 2.12 1.35 -2.41
N ALA A 119 0.98 1.00 -3.02
CA ALA A 119 0.47 -0.36 -3.09
C ALA A 119 1.47 -1.33 -3.72
N LYS A 120 2.18 -0.92 -4.78
CA LYS A 120 3.25 -1.72 -5.40
C LYS A 120 4.36 -2.07 -4.41
N ARG A 121 4.75 -1.13 -3.55
CA ARG A 121 5.82 -1.32 -2.55
C ARG A 121 5.36 -2.11 -1.33
N LEU A 122 4.12 -1.87 -0.88
CA LEU A 122 3.55 -2.50 0.32
C LEU A 122 2.88 -3.84 0.07
N ARG A 123 2.82 -4.31 -1.19
CA ARG A 123 2.12 -5.54 -1.58
C ARG A 123 2.45 -6.72 -0.67
N ALA A 124 3.72 -7.05 -0.48
CA ALA A 124 4.13 -8.15 0.38
C ALA A 124 3.73 -7.94 1.85
N LEU A 125 3.97 -6.74 2.37
CA LEU A 125 3.72 -6.43 3.78
C LEU A 125 2.23 -6.52 4.09
N VAL A 126 1.37 -5.87 3.30
CA VAL A 126 -0.09 -5.86 3.48
C VAL A 126 -0.67 -7.27 3.58
N LEU A 127 -0.08 -8.23 2.85
CA LEU A 127 -0.52 -9.63 2.82
C LEU A 127 -0.09 -10.46 4.03
N THR A 128 0.80 -9.94 4.85
CA THR A 128 1.35 -10.64 6.04
C THR A 128 0.85 -10.05 7.35
N GLN A 129 0.03 -9.00 7.30
CA GLN A 129 -0.46 -8.29 8.48
C GLN A 129 -1.83 -8.84 8.91
N ASP A 130 -1.86 -9.58 10.02
CA ASP A 130 -3.08 -10.17 10.59
C ASP A 130 -4.18 -9.12 10.83
N GLY A 131 -3.81 -7.92 11.27
CA GLY A 131 -4.75 -6.83 11.49
C GLY A 131 -5.49 -6.39 10.22
N ILE A 132 -4.82 -6.44 9.06
CA ILE A 132 -5.46 -6.14 7.76
C ILE A 132 -6.37 -7.29 7.35
N ALA A 133 -5.90 -8.53 7.47
CA ALA A 133 -6.71 -9.70 7.14
C ALA A 133 -8.01 -9.73 7.95
N GLU A 134 -7.94 -9.45 9.26
CA GLU A 134 -9.11 -9.36 10.12
C GLU A 134 -10.04 -8.20 9.73
N ALA A 135 -9.47 -7.03 9.43
CA ALA A 135 -10.25 -5.88 8.98
C ALA A 135 -11.00 -6.15 7.66
N ILE A 136 -10.41 -6.92 6.74
CA ILE A 136 -11.07 -7.33 5.50
C ILE A 136 -12.17 -8.36 5.79
N ARG A 137 -11.91 -9.35 6.65
CA ARG A 137 -12.88 -10.38 7.05
C ARG A 137 -14.13 -9.79 7.68
N VAL A 138 -13.98 -8.73 8.47
CA VAL A 138 -15.10 -8.01 9.11
C VAL A 138 -15.87 -7.11 8.13
N SER A 139 -15.29 -6.77 6.97
CA SER A 139 -16.01 -6.04 5.93
C SER A 139 -17.09 -6.93 5.29
N ALA A 140 -18.20 -6.35 4.84
CA ALA A 140 -19.25 -7.04 4.08
C ALA A 140 -18.91 -7.14 2.57
N ASN A 141 -17.70 -6.76 2.16
CA ASN A 141 -17.31 -6.75 0.76
C ASN A 141 -16.78 -8.14 0.34
N GLU A 142 -17.68 -8.98 -0.18
CA GLU A 142 -17.37 -10.36 -0.58
C GLU A 142 -16.22 -10.46 -1.58
N LYS A 143 -16.09 -9.51 -2.52
CA LYS A 143 -14.98 -9.45 -3.49
C LYS A 143 -13.62 -9.32 -2.77
N PHE A 144 -13.58 -8.58 -1.67
CA PHE A 144 -12.39 -8.39 -0.85
C PHE A 144 -12.13 -9.54 0.12
N GLN A 145 -13.18 -10.10 0.71
CA GLN A 145 -13.06 -11.34 1.50
C GLN A 145 -12.49 -12.47 0.63
N GLN A 146 -13.02 -12.68 -0.57
CA GLN A 146 -12.46 -13.64 -1.53
C GLN A 146 -11.02 -13.30 -1.93
N TYR A 147 -10.64 -12.03 -2.00
CA TYR A 147 -9.24 -11.65 -2.25
C TYR A 147 -8.31 -12.12 -1.12
N THR A 148 -8.74 -12.13 0.14
CA THR A 148 -7.95 -12.69 1.25
C THR A 148 -8.10 -14.21 1.37
N ASP A 149 -9.28 -14.74 1.07
CA ASP A 149 -9.67 -16.13 1.30
C ASP A 149 -9.26 -17.07 0.14
N ASN A 150 -9.22 -16.59 -1.12
CA ASN A 150 -8.78 -17.38 -2.29
C ASN A 150 -7.26 -17.58 -2.37
N LYS A 151 -6.52 -17.31 -1.30
CA LYS A 151 -5.07 -17.41 -1.33
C LYS A 151 -4.69 -18.71 -0.66
N ASN A 152 -4.16 -19.63 -1.48
CA ASN A 152 -3.12 -20.59 -1.06
C ASN A 152 -1.97 -19.78 -0.43
N TYR A 153 -2.21 -19.34 0.80
CA TYR A 153 -1.33 -18.57 1.64
C TYR A 153 -0.63 -19.59 2.50
N HIS A 154 0.67 -19.71 2.27
CA HIS A 154 1.50 -20.64 3.00
C HIS A 154 2.52 -19.83 3.78
N LYS A 155 2.42 -19.93 5.10
CA LYS A 155 3.41 -19.39 6.03
C LYS A 155 4.26 -20.51 6.56
N TYR A 156 5.57 -20.31 6.48
CA TYR A 156 6.58 -21.17 7.07
C TYR A 156 7.35 -20.33 8.08
N ASP A 157 7.19 -20.64 9.36
CA ASP A 157 7.88 -19.92 10.44
C ASP A 157 9.40 -20.14 10.36
N ALA A 158 10.16 -19.23 10.96
CA ALA A 158 11.61 -19.30 10.96
C ALA A 158 12.10 -20.64 11.51
N GLY A 159 12.94 -21.33 10.75
CA GLY A 159 13.48 -22.64 11.12
C GLY A 159 12.51 -23.82 10.96
N SER A 160 11.26 -23.59 10.54
CA SER A 160 10.27 -24.67 10.34
C SER A 160 10.56 -25.54 9.11
N ILE A 161 11.31 -25.01 8.15
CA ILE A 161 11.67 -25.69 6.90
C ILE A 161 13.13 -25.42 6.56
N ARG A 162 13.76 -26.36 5.86
CA ARG A 162 15.12 -26.23 5.32
C ARG A 162 15.11 -26.04 3.81
N LYS A 163 14.06 -26.49 3.14
CA LYS A 163 13.83 -26.34 1.71
C LYS A 163 12.49 -25.69 1.47
N PHE A 164 12.45 -24.80 0.49
CA PHE A 164 11.23 -24.14 0.03
C PHE A 164 11.11 -24.28 -1.48
N GLU A 165 9.92 -24.64 -1.95
CA GLU A 165 9.57 -24.69 -3.37
C GLU A 165 8.22 -24.01 -3.60
N CYS A 166 8.12 -23.36 -4.75
CA CYS A 166 6.94 -22.64 -5.17
C CYS A 166 6.76 -22.77 -6.68
N ASP A 167 5.52 -22.99 -7.11
CA ASP A 167 5.16 -23.12 -8.52
C ASP A 167 5.07 -21.77 -9.27
N ALA A 168 4.80 -21.83 -10.58
CA ALA A 168 4.70 -20.64 -11.42
C ALA A 168 3.46 -19.79 -11.12
N LYS A 169 2.51 -20.28 -10.31
CA LYS A 169 1.31 -19.54 -9.92
C LYS A 169 1.54 -18.70 -8.67
N CYS A 170 2.65 -18.87 -7.95
CA CYS A 170 2.95 -17.99 -6.83
C CYS A 170 3.13 -16.54 -7.31
N ILE A 171 2.24 -15.68 -6.84
CA ILE A 171 2.18 -14.26 -7.15
C ILE A 171 3.20 -13.49 -6.31
N SER A 172 3.44 -13.93 -5.07
CA SER A 172 4.39 -13.29 -4.17
C SER A 172 4.95 -14.28 -3.17
N ILE A 173 6.26 -14.17 -2.92
CA ILE A 173 7.04 -14.93 -1.93
C ILE A 173 7.85 -13.89 -1.17
N SER A 174 7.60 -13.76 0.13
CA SER A 174 8.32 -12.82 0.98
C SER A 174 9.17 -13.59 1.97
N PHE A 175 10.42 -13.16 2.12
CA PHE A 175 11.38 -13.66 3.08
C PHE A 175 11.51 -12.63 4.19
N VAL A 176 11.29 -13.06 5.43
CA VAL A 176 11.16 -12.18 6.59
C VAL A 176 12.13 -12.65 7.67
N GLN A 177 12.98 -11.74 8.15
CA GLN A 177 13.94 -11.98 9.22
C GLN A 177 13.52 -11.15 10.44
N GLY A 178 13.16 -11.82 11.54
CA GLY A 178 12.49 -11.15 12.67
C GLY A 178 11.20 -10.47 12.20
N ASP A 179 11.10 -9.16 12.37
CA ASP A 179 9.92 -8.36 11.96
C ASP A 179 10.09 -7.68 10.59
N LYS A 180 11.21 -7.93 9.88
CA LYS A 180 11.57 -7.21 8.67
C LYS A 180 11.47 -8.08 7.43
N VAL A 181 10.73 -7.61 6.42
CA VAL A 181 10.76 -8.20 5.07
C VAL A 181 12.11 -7.87 4.42
N ILE A 182 12.92 -8.89 4.13
CA ILE A 182 14.25 -8.73 3.54
C ILE A 182 14.27 -8.92 2.03
N LEU A 183 13.33 -9.70 1.49
CA LEU A 183 13.26 -9.98 0.06
C LEU A 183 11.86 -10.36 -0.35
N ILE A 184 11.45 -9.93 -1.55
CA ILE A 184 10.19 -10.32 -2.18
C ILE A 184 10.51 -10.83 -3.59
N LYS A 185 9.92 -11.96 -3.96
CA LYS A 185 10.04 -12.59 -5.28
C LYS A 185 8.68 -13.04 -5.79
N SER A 186 8.59 -13.31 -7.08
CA SER A 186 7.48 -14.05 -7.71
C SER A 186 7.93 -15.47 -8.02
N GLY A 187 6.97 -16.40 -8.14
CA GLY A 187 7.26 -17.76 -8.59
C GLY A 187 7.57 -17.83 -10.10
N PRO A 188 8.02 -19.01 -10.59
CA PRO A 188 8.41 -20.18 -9.81
C PRO A 188 9.79 -20.03 -9.15
N GLY A 189 10.09 -20.85 -8.14
CA GLY A 189 11.41 -20.86 -7.53
C GLY A 189 11.60 -21.93 -6.46
N SER A 190 12.86 -22.25 -6.18
CA SER A 190 13.25 -23.14 -5.10
C SER A 190 14.45 -22.59 -4.32
N MET A 191 14.50 -22.94 -3.03
CA MET A 191 15.58 -22.61 -2.12
C MET A 191 15.93 -23.86 -1.33
N ALA A 192 17.14 -24.37 -1.50
CA ALA A 192 17.58 -25.63 -0.89
C ALA A 192 18.09 -25.48 0.55
N ASN A 193 18.45 -24.27 0.97
CA ASN A 193 18.99 -23.96 2.29
C ASN A 193 18.33 -22.69 2.83
N VAL A 194 17.10 -22.83 3.34
CA VAL A 194 16.40 -21.74 4.03
C VAL A 194 17.11 -21.47 5.36
N PRO A 195 17.62 -20.25 5.61
CA PRO A 195 18.24 -19.91 6.88
C PRO A 195 17.25 -20.03 8.05
N SER A 196 17.72 -20.45 9.22
CA SER A 196 16.85 -20.76 10.37
C SER A 196 16.14 -19.55 10.98
N ASP A 197 16.60 -18.34 10.67
CA ASP A 197 16.04 -17.07 11.12
C ASP A 197 15.13 -16.42 10.08
N ILE A 198 14.88 -17.09 8.95
CA ILE A 198 14.00 -16.61 7.89
C ILE A 198 12.68 -17.34 7.93
N SER A 199 11.60 -16.58 8.07
CA SER A 199 10.25 -17.03 7.76
C SER A 199 9.91 -16.71 6.30
N ILE A 200 9.10 -17.57 5.68
CA ILE A 200 8.69 -17.44 4.29
C ILE A 200 7.17 -17.39 4.24
N THR A 201 6.64 -16.37 3.58
CA THR A 201 5.21 -16.26 3.28
C THR A 201 5.02 -16.27 1.77
N ALA A 202 4.23 -17.21 1.26
CA ALA A 202 4.00 -17.38 -0.17
C ALA A 202 2.50 -17.33 -0.49
N GLN A 203 2.17 -16.85 -1.69
CA GLN A 203 0.79 -16.55 -2.06
C GLN A 203 0.48 -16.90 -3.52
N GLY A 204 -0.70 -17.49 -3.77
CA GLY A 204 -1.32 -17.59 -5.10
C GLY A 204 -0.94 -18.85 -5.90
N GLY A 205 -0.07 -19.69 -5.36
CA GLY A 205 0.39 -20.94 -5.96
C GLY A 205 0.55 -22.04 -4.93
N ALA A 206 0.84 -23.25 -5.37
CA ALA A 206 1.19 -24.33 -4.46
C ALA A 206 2.62 -24.15 -3.95
N THR A 207 2.84 -24.42 -2.67
CA THR A 207 4.18 -24.44 -2.09
C THR A 207 4.47 -25.72 -1.34
N ARG A 208 5.76 -26.05 -1.24
CA ARG A 208 6.26 -27.18 -0.48
C ARG A 208 7.40 -26.73 0.43
N GLY A 209 7.33 -27.14 1.69
CA GLY A 209 8.37 -26.91 2.68
C GLY A 209 8.75 -28.23 3.35
N SER A 210 10.05 -28.46 3.54
CA SER A 210 10.60 -29.65 4.24
C SER A 210 11.86 -29.33 5.00
#